data_AF-A0A7S1SXJ4-F1
#
_entry.id   AF-A0A7S1SXJ4-F1
#
_cell.length_a   1.000
_cell.length_b   1.000
_cell.length_c   1.000
_cell.angle_alpha   90.00
_cell.angle_beta   90.00
_cell.angle_gamma   90.00
#
_symmetry.space_group_name_H-M   'P 1'
#
loop_
_entity.id
_entity.type
_entity.pdbx_description
1 polymer ?
#
loop_
_entity_poly.entity_id
_entity_poly.type
_entity_poly.pdbx_seq_one_letter_code
_entity_poly.pdbx_strand_id
1 'polypeptide(L)'
;PEAWAKAVRGHKGILLTDTTMRDAHQSLFATRLRTYDMLKIARPTAHLLANAGSLEMWGGATFDVAMRFLKECPWKRLDALREEIPNIPFQMLLRGANAVGYTSYPDNVVYKFVAEAQRSGVDIFRVFDSLNYVDNMKFGIDTVLAAGGICEGTLCYTGDVSDPKCRYNLDYYLALAE
;
A
#
# COMPACT_ATOMS: atom_id res chain seq x y z
N PRO A 1 -1.91 13.85 -7.14
CA PRO A 1 -0.71 12.96 -7.15
C PRO A 1 0.62 13.68 -7.41
N GLU A 2 0.76 14.41 -8.53
CA GLU A 2 2.02 15.08 -8.89
C GLU A 2 2.50 16.11 -7.86
N ALA A 3 1.59 16.95 -7.36
CA ALA A 3 1.91 17.96 -6.35
C ALA A 3 2.41 17.32 -5.04
N TRP A 4 1.83 16.18 -4.65
CA TRP A 4 2.27 15.41 -3.50
C TRP A 4 3.70 14.87 -3.72
N ALA A 5 3.99 14.28 -4.88
CA ALA A 5 5.33 13.79 -5.20
C ALA A 5 6.38 14.91 -5.18
N LYS A 6 6.04 16.10 -5.72
CA LYS A 6 6.91 17.29 -5.65
C LYS A 6 7.12 17.76 -4.21
N ALA A 7 6.08 17.76 -3.38
CA ALA A 7 6.17 18.13 -1.97
C ALA A 7 7.04 17.15 -1.17
N VAL A 8 6.85 15.85 -1.36
CA VAL A 8 7.68 14.80 -0.76
C VAL A 8 9.13 14.95 -1.18
N ARG A 9 9.40 15.16 -2.49
CA ARG A 9 10.76 15.37 -3.00
C ARG A 9 11.43 16.64 -2.45
N GLY A 10 10.66 17.69 -2.20
CA GLY A 10 11.14 18.96 -1.64
C GLY A 10 11.28 18.97 -0.11
N HIS A 11 10.76 17.96 0.59
CA HIS A 11 10.86 17.85 2.04
C HIS A 11 12.30 17.54 2.47
N LYS A 12 12.88 18.35 3.37
CA LYS A 12 14.29 18.25 3.77
C LYS A 12 14.58 17.10 4.75
N GLY A 13 13.60 16.73 5.57
CA GLY A 13 13.73 15.63 6.54
C GLY A 13 13.31 14.28 5.97
N ILE A 14 13.48 13.23 6.77
CA ILE A 14 12.96 11.90 6.45
C ILE A 14 11.47 11.86 6.77
N LEU A 15 10.65 11.47 5.80
CA LEU A 15 9.25 11.11 6.02
C LEU A 15 9.17 9.62 6.35
N LEU A 16 8.33 9.29 7.33
CA LEU A 16 8.12 7.92 7.78
C LEU A 16 6.72 7.44 7.39
N THR A 17 6.62 6.16 7.04
CA THR A 17 5.34 5.45 6.92
C THR A 17 5.22 4.49 8.10
N ASP A 18 4.18 4.64 8.91
CA ASP A 18 3.86 3.66 9.95
C ASP A 18 3.20 2.43 9.30
N THR A 19 3.65 1.23 9.70
CA THR A 19 3.11 -0.04 9.18
C THR A 19 2.42 -0.87 10.28
N THR A 20 2.18 -0.26 11.45
CA THR A 20 1.65 -0.94 12.63
C THR A 20 0.26 -1.53 12.35
N MET A 21 -0.57 -0.82 11.59
CA MET A 21 -1.93 -1.26 11.24
C MET A 21 -1.99 -2.27 10.07
N ARG A 22 -0.87 -2.59 9.41
CA ARG A 22 -0.81 -3.53 8.27
C ARG A 22 0.32 -4.54 8.41
N ASP A 23 1.54 -4.18 8.00
CA ASP A 23 2.62 -5.17 7.86
C ASP A 23 3.15 -5.72 9.19
N ALA A 24 3.19 -4.87 10.23
CA ALA A 24 3.75 -5.26 11.51
C ALA A 24 2.99 -6.45 12.11
N HIS A 25 1.66 -6.35 12.20
CA HIS A 25 0.85 -7.46 12.72
C HIS A 25 0.64 -8.58 11.71
N GLN A 26 0.78 -8.32 10.40
CA GLN A 26 0.82 -9.38 9.39
C GLN A 26 2.03 -10.29 9.60
N SER A 27 3.18 -9.71 9.95
CA SER A 27 4.43 -10.44 10.24
C SER A 27 4.43 -11.10 11.62
N LEU A 28 3.99 -10.37 12.66
CA LEU A 28 4.14 -10.82 14.05
C LEU A 28 2.94 -11.60 14.60
N PHE A 29 1.73 -11.29 14.13
CA PHE A 29 0.48 -11.78 14.72
C PHE A 29 -0.45 -12.41 13.68
N ALA A 30 0.10 -12.95 12.59
CA ALA A 30 -0.66 -13.60 11.52
C ALA A 30 -1.86 -12.76 11.03
N THR A 31 -1.68 -11.45 10.97
CA THR A 31 -2.68 -10.47 10.50
C THR A 31 -3.94 -10.38 11.38
N ARG A 32 -3.84 -10.71 12.68
CA ARG A 32 -5.00 -10.83 13.58
C ARG A 32 -5.42 -9.54 14.30
N LEU A 33 -4.78 -8.40 14.02
CA LEU A 33 -5.19 -7.12 14.62
C LEU A 33 -6.59 -6.72 14.10
N ARG A 34 -7.51 -6.48 15.04
CA ARG A 34 -8.92 -6.20 14.77
C ARG A 34 -9.19 -4.72 14.59
N THR A 35 -10.27 -4.41 13.90
CA THR A 35 -10.72 -3.02 13.68
C THR A 35 -10.95 -2.31 15.01
N TYR A 36 -11.52 -3.03 15.99
CA TYR A 36 -11.77 -2.53 17.33
C TYR A 36 -10.49 -1.97 18.01
N ASP A 37 -9.37 -2.68 17.92
CA ASP A 37 -8.12 -2.26 18.56
C ASP A 37 -7.43 -1.13 17.78
N MET A 38 -7.52 -1.14 16.45
CA MET A 38 -7.03 -0.04 15.61
C MET A 38 -7.76 1.28 15.93
N LEU A 39 -9.09 1.24 16.07
CA LEU A 39 -9.89 2.41 16.36
C LEU A 39 -9.61 3.02 17.73
N LYS A 40 -9.24 2.21 18.74
CA LYS A 40 -8.87 2.71 20.07
C LYS A 40 -7.69 3.68 20.05
N ILE A 41 -6.78 3.52 19.10
CA ILE A 41 -5.57 4.33 18.98
C ILE A 41 -5.60 5.26 17.76
N ALA A 42 -6.69 5.30 17.00
CA ALA A 42 -6.80 6.10 15.78
C ALA A 42 -6.60 7.59 16.04
N ARG A 43 -7.34 8.20 16.99
CA ARG A 43 -7.18 9.63 17.33
C ARG A 43 -5.77 9.97 17.86
N PRO A 44 -5.20 9.22 18.82
CA PRO A 44 -3.79 9.40 19.19
C PRO A 44 -2.84 9.32 18.00
N THR A 45 -3.04 8.36 17.09
CA THR A 45 -2.21 8.20 15.88
C THR A 45 -2.31 9.44 14.98
N ALA A 46 -3.53 9.93 14.72
CA ALA A 46 -3.77 11.14 13.94
C ALA A 46 -3.02 12.36 14.51
N HIS A 47 -2.95 12.47 15.83
CA HIS A 47 -2.27 13.57 16.51
C HIS A 47 -0.75 13.40 16.56
N LEU A 48 -0.26 12.24 17.02
CA LEU A 48 1.16 11.98 17.25
C LEU A 48 1.94 11.82 15.94
N LEU A 49 1.30 11.27 14.90
CA LEU A 49 1.90 11.05 13.59
C LEU A 49 1.40 12.06 12.55
N ALA A 50 0.96 13.24 12.95
CA ALA A 50 0.41 14.26 12.04
C ALA A 50 1.37 14.67 10.90
N ASN A 51 2.68 14.48 11.08
CA ASN A 51 3.71 14.75 10.07
C ASN A 51 4.27 13.49 9.39
N ALA A 52 3.64 12.33 9.58
CA ALA A 52 4.04 11.10 8.88
C ALA A 52 3.76 11.23 7.38
N GLY A 53 4.57 10.57 6.56
CA GLY A 53 4.38 10.51 5.11
C GLY A 53 3.10 9.74 4.74
N SER A 54 2.81 8.66 5.47
CA SER A 54 1.56 7.90 5.36
C SER A 54 1.36 6.93 6.52
N LEU A 55 0.17 6.34 6.59
CA LEU A 55 -0.11 5.14 7.39
C LEU A 55 -0.42 3.98 6.45
N GLU A 56 0.41 2.95 6.48
CA GLU A 56 0.09 1.70 5.81
C GLU A 56 -0.86 0.88 6.68
N MET A 57 -2.13 0.87 6.27
CA MET A 57 -3.22 0.35 7.11
C MET A 57 -4.14 -0.64 6.37
N TRP A 58 -3.88 -0.88 5.08
CA TRP A 58 -4.77 -1.68 4.22
C TRP A 58 -4.04 -2.50 3.14
N GLY A 59 -4.78 -3.38 2.48
CA GLY A 59 -4.24 -4.28 1.46
C GLY A 59 -3.45 -5.46 2.04
N GLY A 60 -2.69 -6.14 1.19
CA GLY A 60 -2.02 -7.39 1.57
C GLY A 60 -3.01 -8.45 2.10
N ALA A 61 -2.63 -9.16 3.16
CA ALA A 61 -3.47 -10.24 3.72
C ALA A 61 -4.68 -9.71 4.52
N THR A 62 -4.70 -8.41 4.88
CA THR A 62 -5.72 -7.85 5.78
C THR A 62 -7.14 -7.97 5.21
N PHE A 63 -7.29 -7.88 3.88
CA PHE A 63 -8.58 -7.94 3.22
C PHE A 63 -9.26 -9.32 3.38
N ASP A 64 -8.56 -10.41 3.04
CA ASP A 64 -9.07 -11.78 3.26
C ASP A 64 -9.21 -12.08 4.75
N VAL A 65 -8.19 -11.77 5.55
CA VAL A 65 -8.16 -12.15 6.97
C VAL A 65 -9.29 -11.50 7.77
N ALA A 66 -9.62 -10.24 7.47
CA ALA A 66 -10.74 -9.55 8.10
C ALA A 66 -12.05 -10.35 7.93
N MET A 67 -12.36 -10.79 6.71
CA MET A 67 -13.59 -11.54 6.44
C MET A 67 -13.51 -12.98 6.92
N ARG A 68 -12.42 -13.68 6.58
CA ARG A 68 -12.29 -15.11 6.77
C ARG A 68 -12.18 -15.49 8.23
N PHE A 69 -11.41 -14.75 9.01
CA PHE A 69 -11.06 -15.13 10.38
C PHE A 69 -11.56 -14.15 11.44
N LEU A 70 -11.53 -12.85 11.17
CA LEU A 70 -11.98 -11.84 12.15
C LEU A 70 -13.50 -11.61 12.09
N LYS A 71 -14.16 -12.07 11.01
CA LYS A 71 -15.59 -11.88 10.74
C LYS A 71 -15.99 -10.40 10.69
N GLU A 72 -15.09 -9.57 10.17
CA GLU A 72 -15.23 -8.12 10.03
C GLU A 72 -15.21 -7.73 8.54
N CYS A 73 -15.87 -6.64 8.20
CA CYS A 73 -15.81 -6.08 6.84
C CYS A 73 -14.58 -5.17 6.72
N PRO A 74 -13.65 -5.43 5.79
CA PRO A 74 -12.47 -4.59 5.61
C PRO A 74 -12.85 -3.16 5.21
N TRP A 75 -13.88 -2.98 4.36
CA TRP A 75 -14.37 -1.65 3.94
C TRP A 75 -14.81 -0.80 5.14
N LYS A 76 -15.57 -1.39 6.07
CA LYS A 76 -15.97 -0.69 7.30
C LYS A 76 -14.78 -0.29 8.16
N ARG A 77 -13.69 -1.07 8.15
CA ARG A 77 -12.43 -0.71 8.83
C ARG A 77 -11.81 0.52 8.19
N LEU A 78 -11.75 0.56 6.86
CA LEU A 78 -11.22 1.70 6.11
C LEU A 78 -12.03 2.96 6.40
N ASP A 79 -13.36 2.91 6.21
CA ASP A 79 -14.24 4.06 6.40
C ASP A 79 -14.14 4.61 7.83
N ALA A 80 -14.19 3.75 8.84
CA ALA A 80 -14.11 4.15 10.24
C ALA A 80 -12.74 4.73 10.62
N LEU A 81 -11.64 4.17 10.10
CA LEU A 81 -10.31 4.74 10.33
C LEU A 81 -10.13 6.07 9.60
N ARG A 82 -10.71 6.20 8.40
CA ARG A 82 -10.64 7.44 7.61
C ARG A 82 -11.34 8.60 8.32
N GLU A 83 -12.48 8.32 8.96
CA GLU A 83 -13.21 9.29 9.79
C GLU A 83 -12.38 9.74 11.00
N GLU A 84 -11.73 8.80 11.68
CA GLU A 84 -10.97 9.06 12.91
C GLU A 84 -9.56 9.64 12.68
N ILE A 85 -9.00 9.44 11.49
CA ILE A 85 -7.68 9.94 11.08
C ILE A 85 -7.85 10.68 9.77
N PRO A 86 -8.26 11.95 9.74
CA PRO A 86 -8.52 12.68 8.48
C PRO A 86 -7.28 13.33 7.86
N ASN A 87 -6.16 13.42 8.59
CA ASN A 87 -5.03 14.29 8.27
C ASN A 87 -3.80 13.58 7.70
N ILE A 88 -3.73 12.24 7.75
CA ILE A 88 -2.56 11.48 7.30
C ILE A 88 -2.94 10.64 6.06
N PRO A 89 -2.12 10.61 4.99
CA PRO A 89 -2.40 9.79 3.83
C PRO A 89 -2.49 8.30 4.19
N PHE A 90 -3.50 7.60 3.69
CA PHE A 90 -3.64 6.15 3.85
C PHE A 90 -2.98 5.42 2.70
N GLN A 91 -2.12 4.47 3.04
CA GLN A 91 -1.38 3.65 2.11
C GLN A 91 -1.88 2.20 2.15
N MET A 92 -1.95 1.57 0.97
CA MET A 92 -2.20 0.14 0.84
C MET A 92 -1.17 -0.57 -0.03
N LEU A 93 -0.98 -1.87 0.23
CA LEU A 93 -0.23 -2.77 -0.65
C LEU A 93 -1.17 -3.41 -1.68
N LEU A 94 -0.87 -3.20 -2.96
CA LEU A 94 -1.62 -3.71 -4.12
C LEU A 94 -0.72 -4.61 -4.98
N ARG A 95 -1.19 -5.81 -5.30
CA ARG A 95 -0.52 -6.68 -6.28
C ARG A 95 -1.11 -6.41 -7.67
N GLY A 96 -0.30 -5.94 -8.62
CA GLY A 96 -0.76 -5.42 -9.91
C GLY A 96 -1.81 -6.30 -10.62
N ALA A 97 -1.49 -7.57 -10.86
CA ALA A 97 -2.37 -8.49 -11.61
C ALA A 97 -3.58 -9.04 -10.82
N ASN A 98 -3.56 -8.97 -9.48
CA ASN A 98 -4.52 -9.70 -8.63
C ASN A 98 -5.23 -8.80 -7.61
N ALA A 99 -4.98 -7.49 -7.63
CA ALA A 99 -5.37 -6.55 -6.58
C ALA A 99 -4.99 -7.05 -5.17
N VAL A 100 -5.96 -7.57 -4.41
CA VAL A 100 -5.78 -8.12 -3.05
C VAL A 100 -6.14 -9.60 -2.94
N GLY A 101 -6.32 -10.30 -4.07
CA GLY A 101 -6.67 -11.71 -4.09
C GLY A 101 -5.53 -12.66 -4.45
N TYR A 102 -5.88 -13.94 -4.49
CA TYR A 102 -4.93 -15.05 -4.62
C TYR A 102 -4.70 -15.51 -6.07
N THR A 103 -5.52 -15.05 -7.00
CA THR A 103 -5.44 -15.38 -8.44
C THR A 103 -5.55 -14.12 -9.27
N SER A 104 -5.14 -14.18 -10.53
CA SER A 104 -5.35 -13.07 -11.46
C SER A 104 -6.84 -12.84 -11.70
N TYR A 105 -7.22 -11.57 -11.75
CA TYR A 105 -8.59 -11.17 -12.04
C TYR A 105 -8.65 -10.47 -13.39
N PRO A 106 -9.80 -10.50 -14.07
CA PRO A 106 -10.00 -9.66 -15.23
C PRO A 106 -9.85 -8.18 -14.85
N ASP A 107 -9.29 -7.39 -15.78
CA ASP A 107 -8.94 -5.99 -15.59
C ASP A 107 -10.07 -5.13 -15.01
N ASN A 108 -11.31 -5.36 -15.45
CA ASN A 108 -12.47 -4.62 -14.97
C ASN A 108 -12.72 -4.77 -13.45
N VAL A 109 -12.34 -5.90 -12.86
CA VAL A 109 -12.46 -6.14 -11.41
C VAL A 109 -11.42 -5.31 -10.67
N VAL A 110 -10.17 -5.33 -11.14
CA VAL A 110 -9.07 -4.55 -10.54
C VAL A 110 -9.37 -3.05 -10.64
N TYR A 111 -9.86 -2.60 -11.80
CA TYR A 111 -10.27 -1.20 -11.99
C TYR A 111 -11.32 -0.77 -10.97
N LYS A 112 -12.41 -1.55 -10.84
CA LYS A 112 -13.47 -1.24 -9.86
C LYS A 112 -12.96 -1.30 -8.43
N PHE A 113 -12.09 -2.25 -8.10
CA PHE A 113 -11.53 -2.38 -6.77
C PHE A 113 -10.71 -1.15 -6.38
N VAL A 114 -9.81 -0.69 -7.26
CA VAL A 114 -8.97 0.47 -7.00
C VAL A 114 -9.81 1.76 -6.94
N ALA A 115 -10.78 1.92 -7.84
CA ALA A 115 -11.70 3.06 -7.81
C ALA A 115 -12.50 3.12 -6.49
N GLU A 116 -12.97 1.97 -6.01
CA GLU A 116 -13.69 1.90 -4.73
C GLU A 116 -12.76 2.14 -3.53
N ALA A 117 -11.56 1.59 -3.54
CA ALA A 117 -10.55 1.82 -2.50
C ALA A 117 -10.16 3.29 -2.40
N GLN A 118 -9.95 3.96 -3.54
CA GLN A 118 -9.66 5.38 -3.59
C GLN A 118 -10.85 6.19 -3.04
N ARG A 119 -12.07 5.86 -3.46
CA ARG A 119 -13.29 6.53 -2.99
C ARG A 119 -13.50 6.40 -1.47
N SER A 120 -13.19 5.24 -0.89
CA SER A 120 -13.25 5.01 0.56
C SER A 120 -12.08 5.63 1.33
N GLY A 121 -11.09 6.22 0.65
CA GLY A 121 -10.06 7.03 1.28
C GLY A 121 -8.66 6.42 1.34
N VAL A 122 -8.35 5.43 0.50
CA VAL A 122 -6.96 5.06 0.21
C VAL A 122 -6.34 6.11 -0.72
N ASP A 123 -5.23 6.70 -0.29
CA ASP A 123 -4.55 7.77 -1.00
C ASP A 123 -3.38 7.24 -1.84
N ILE A 124 -2.59 6.33 -1.26
CA ILE A 124 -1.33 5.81 -1.83
C ILE A 124 -1.47 4.31 -2.09
N PHE A 125 -1.21 3.89 -3.32
CA PHE A 125 -1.21 2.50 -3.74
C PHE A 125 0.21 2.07 -4.06
N ARG A 126 0.76 1.22 -3.20
CA ARG A 126 2.04 0.55 -3.42
C ARG A 126 1.83 -0.63 -4.36
N VAL A 127 2.17 -0.46 -5.63
CA VAL A 127 1.97 -1.47 -6.67
C VAL A 127 3.25 -2.26 -6.87
N PHE A 128 3.17 -3.57 -6.68
CA PHE A 128 4.30 -4.48 -6.91
C PHE A 128 3.88 -5.73 -7.69
N ASP A 129 4.87 -6.38 -8.30
CA ASP A 129 4.80 -7.71 -8.87
C ASP A 129 5.87 -8.60 -8.21
N SER A 130 5.53 -9.85 -7.90
CA SER A 130 6.44 -10.74 -7.17
C SER A 130 7.71 -11.12 -7.93
N LEU A 131 7.76 -10.88 -9.24
CA LEU A 131 8.88 -11.19 -10.11
C LEU A 131 9.51 -9.93 -10.74
N ASN A 132 9.10 -8.73 -10.29
CA ASN A 132 9.43 -7.45 -10.94
C ASN A 132 9.06 -7.41 -12.43
N TYR A 133 8.00 -8.13 -12.84
CA TYR A 133 7.56 -8.08 -14.23
C TYR A 133 6.77 -6.79 -14.48
N VAL A 134 7.43 -5.78 -15.07
CA VAL A 134 6.89 -4.42 -15.25
C VAL A 134 5.58 -4.42 -16.03
N ASP A 135 5.41 -5.30 -17.01
CA ASP A 135 4.16 -5.35 -17.79
C ASP A 135 2.94 -5.71 -16.93
N ASN A 136 3.10 -6.58 -15.92
CA ASN A 136 2.04 -6.85 -14.94
C ASN A 136 1.75 -5.65 -14.04
N MET A 137 2.76 -4.80 -13.79
CA MET A 137 2.60 -3.60 -12.97
C MET A 137 1.96 -2.45 -13.74
N LYS A 138 2.21 -2.31 -15.06
CA LYS A 138 1.65 -1.24 -15.91
C LYS A 138 0.15 -1.09 -15.73
N PHE A 139 -0.59 -2.20 -15.83
CA PHE A 139 -2.04 -2.19 -15.66
C PHE A 139 -2.47 -1.70 -14.26
N GLY A 140 -1.78 -2.14 -13.20
CA GLY A 140 -2.05 -1.68 -11.83
C GLY A 140 -1.73 -0.19 -11.64
N ILE A 141 -0.62 0.28 -12.22
CA ILE A 141 -0.18 1.68 -12.19
C ILE A 141 -1.21 2.56 -12.91
N ASP A 142 -1.57 2.23 -14.15
CA ASP A 142 -2.54 2.97 -14.96
C ASP A 142 -3.89 3.03 -14.27
N THR A 143 -4.30 1.93 -13.64
CA THR A 143 -5.56 1.86 -12.88
C THR A 143 -5.56 2.81 -11.68
N VAL A 144 -4.46 2.87 -10.92
CA VAL A 144 -4.33 3.79 -9.77
C VAL A 144 -4.37 5.24 -10.22
N LEU A 145 -3.63 5.56 -11.29
CA LEU A 145 -3.59 6.91 -11.84
C LEU A 145 -4.97 7.34 -12.37
N ALA A 146 -5.67 6.44 -13.07
CA ALA A 146 -7.03 6.69 -13.56
C ALA A 146 -8.05 6.90 -12.42
N ALA A 147 -7.87 6.23 -11.29
CA ALA A 147 -8.67 6.44 -10.09
C ALA A 147 -8.31 7.73 -9.32
N GLY A 148 -7.25 8.44 -9.71
CA GLY A 148 -6.78 9.66 -9.05
C GLY A 148 -5.93 9.42 -7.80
N GLY A 149 -5.55 8.16 -7.53
CA GLY A 149 -4.66 7.80 -6.43
C GLY A 149 -3.20 8.17 -6.68
N ILE A 150 -2.38 8.14 -5.63
CA ILE A 150 -0.93 8.23 -5.74
C ILE A 150 -0.40 6.83 -6.02
N CYS A 151 0.27 6.64 -7.15
CA CYS A 151 0.91 5.38 -7.49
C CYS A 151 2.36 5.36 -6.98
N GLU A 152 2.69 4.36 -6.16
CA GLU A 152 4.05 4.04 -5.73
C GLU A 152 4.47 2.73 -6.42
N GLY A 153 5.19 2.85 -7.55
CA GLY A 153 5.77 1.71 -8.25
C GLY A 153 6.88 1.08 -7.41
N THR A 154 6.84 -0.24 -7.24
CA THR A 154 7.68 -0.95 -6.27
C THR A 154 8.56 -1.99 -6.95
N LEU A 155 9.87 -1.95 -6.66
CA LEU A 155 10.82 -2.99 -7.04
C LEU A 155 11.09 -3.91 -5.85
N CYS A 156 10.82 -5.20 -5.99
CA CYS A 156 11.20 -6.20 -5.00
C CYS A 156 12.70 -6.47 -5.07
N TYR A 157 13.36 -6.24 -3.94
CA TYR A 157 14.80 -6.45 -3.81
C TYR A 157 15.15 -7.91 -3.51
N THR A 158 16.23 -8.42 -4.10
CA THR A 158 16.76 -9.77 -3.87
C THR A 158 18.25 -9.76 -4.13
N GLY A 159 19.03 -10.41 -3.26
CA GLY A 159 20.48 -10.49 -3.39
C GLY A 159 21.21 -9.32 -2.75
N ASP A 160 22.37 -8.98 -3.31
CA ASP A 160 23.27 -7.95 -2.79
C ASP A 160 23.87 -7.14 -3.95
N VAL A 161 23.40 -5.91 -4.15
CA VAL A 161 23.91 -5.02 -5.22
C VAL A 161 25.35 -4.59 -5.01
N SER A 162 25.91 -4.78 -3.80
CA SER A 162 27.33 -4.53 -3.53
C SER A 162 28.23 -5.70 -3.93
N ASP A 163 27.66 -6.90 -4.17
CA ASP A 163 28.39 -8.05 -4.70
C ASP A 163 28.47 -7.97 -6.24
N PRO A 164 29.66 -7.82 -6.84
CA PRO A 164 29.82 -7.72 -8.29
C PRO A 164 29.42 -9.00 -9.05
N LYS A 165 29.24 -10.13 -8.36
CA LYS A 165 28.78 -11.39 -8.96
C LYS A 165 27.27 -11.58 -8.89
N CYS A 166 26.56 -10.67 -8.22
CA CYS A 166 25.11 -10.79 -8.06
C CYS A 166 24.40 -10.69 -9.41
N ARG A 167 23.45 -11.61 -9.67
CA ARG A 167 22.62 -11.58 -10.88
C ARG A 167 21.72 -10.33 -10.92
N TYR A 168 21.15 -9.98 -9.76
CA TYR A 168 20.32 -8.78 -9.59
C TYR A 168 21.20 -7.64 -9.10
N ASN A 169 22.06 -7.16 -9.99
CA ASN A 169 23.02 -6.10 -9.71
C ASN A 169 22.37 -4.69 -9.76
N LEU A 170 23.16 -3.64 -9.52
CA LEU A 170 22.67 -2.27 -9.55
C LEU A 170 22.04 -1.89 -10.90
N ASP A 171 22.65 -2.29 -12.01
CA ASP A 171 22.17 -1.99 -13.37
C ASP A 171 20.79 -2.58 -13.62
N TYR A 172 20.51 -3.80 -13.12
CA TYR A 172 19.19 -4.41 -13.20
C TYR A 172 18.12 -3.54 -12.53
N TYR A 173 18.38 -3.00 -11.34
CA TYR A 173 17.42 -2.16 -10.62
C TYR A 173 17.27 -0.77 -11.24
N LEU A 174 18.36 -0.18 -11.76
CA LEU A 174 18.29 1.10 -12.48
C LEU A 174 17.49 0.98 -13.77
N ALA A 175 17.71 -0.08 -14.55
CA ALA A 175 16.99 -0.33 -15.79
C ALA A 175 15.48 -0.61 -15.58
N LEU A 176 15.09 -1.14 -14.40
CA LEU A 176 13.68 -1.30 -14.05
C LEU A 176 13.02 -0.01 -13.56
N ALA A 177 13.81 0.96 -13.09
CA ALA A 177 13.32 2.23 -12.57
C ALA A 177 13.12 3.29 -13.67
N GLU A 178 13.82 3.16 -14.79
CA GLU A 178 13.65 3.97 -16.01
C GLU A 178 12.36 3.63 -16.77
#